data_AF-E2B0F1-F1
#
_entry.id   AF-E2B0F1-F1
#
_cell.length_a   1.000
_cell.length_b   1.000
_cell.length_c   1.000
_cell.angle_alpha   90.00
_cell.angle_beta   90.00
_cell.angle_gamma   90.00
#
_symmetry.space_group_name_H-M   'P 1'
#
loop_
_entity.id
_entity.type
_entity.pdbx_description
1 polymer ?
#
loop_
_entity_poly.entity_id
_entity_poly.type
_entity_poly.pdbx_seq_one_letter_code
_entity_poly.pdbx_strand_id
1 'polypeptide(L)'
;KLIRDQNLLSVFPNIDIALRISLCMAITNCSAERSFSALKRIKTYLRSLLEEERLNSLAILVIEADLMMRIKYDDIIEDFANKKS
;
A
#
# COMPACT_ATOMS: atom_id res chain seq x y z
N LYS A 1 -25.23 6.33 2.22
CA LYS A 1 -25.47 7.49 1.33
C LYS A 1 -26.35 8.57 1.96
N LEU A 2 -26.57 8.57 3.29
CA LEU A 2 -27.55 9.47 3.94
C LEU A 2 -27.06 10.92 4.14
N ILE A 3 -25.74 11.13 4.25
CA ILE A 3 -25.13 12.44 4.55
C ILE A 3 -24.94 13.30 3.29
N ARG A 4 -24.85 12.68 2.09
CA ARG A 4 -24.64 13.41 0.83
C ARG A 4 -25.91 14.01 0.24
N ASP A 5 -27.09 13.47 0.57
CA ASP A 5 -28.37 13.87 -0.02
C ASP A 5 -29.05 15.04 0.71
N GLN A 6 -28.58 15.38 1.91
CA GLN A 6 -29.09 16.51 2.68
C GLN A 6 -27.92 17.49 2.80
N ASN A 7 -28.14 18.78 2.55
CA ASN A 7 -27.15 19.88 2.54
C ASN A 7 -26.32 20.07 3.85
N LEU A 8 -26.22 19.06 4.72
CA LEU A 8 -25.44 19.07 5.97
C LEU A 8 -23.94 19.34 5.78
N LEU A 9 -23.37 19.04 4.61
CA LEU A 9 -21.96 19.34 4.30
C LEU A 9 -21.66 20.85 4.37
N SER A 10 -22.61 21.69 3.96
CA SER A 10 -22.44 23.15 4.00
C SER A 10 -22.75 23.74 5.38
N VAL A 11 -23.60 23.09 6.17
CA VAL A 11 -23.99 23.55 7.51
C VAL A 11 -22.93 23.18 8.56
N PHE A 12 -22.27 22.03 8.43
CA PHE A 12 -21.28 21.54 9.40
C PHE A 12 -19.98 21.04 8.73
N PRO A 13 -19.19 21.94 8.13
CA PRO A 13 -17.98 21.56 7.38
C PRO A 13 -16.93 20.85 8.25
N ASN A 14 -16.79 21.25 9.51
CA ASN A 14 -15.81 20.64 10.43
C ASN A 14 -16.17 19.19 10.81
N ILE A 15 -17.47 18.88 10.90
CA ILE A 15 -17.95 17.54 11.24
C ILE A 15 -17.73 16.59 10.06
N ASP A 16 -17.96 17.06 8.83
CA ASP A 16 -17.64 16.29 7.63
C ASP A 16 -16.14 15.97 7.54
N ILE A 17 -15.27 16.96 7.78
CA ILE A 17 -13.81 16.75 7.79
C ILE A 17 -13.43 15.71 8.86
N ALA A 18 -13.97 15.84 10.08
CA ALA A 18 -13.69 14.91 11.17
C ALA A 18 -14.14 13.48 10.84
N LEU A 19 -15.34 13.32 10.27
CA LEU A 19 -15.85 12.03 9.82
C LEU A 19 -15.00 11.44 8.70
N ARG A 20 -14.57 12.27 7.74
CA ARG A 20 -13.71 11.84 6.64
C ARG A 20 -12.35 11.36 7.14
N ILE A 21 -11.75 12.09 8.09
CA ILE A 21 -10.50 11.69 8.74
C ILE A 21 -10.70 10.38 9.51
N SER A 22 -11.75 10.27 10.30
CA SER A 22 -12.06 9.06 11.08
C SER A 22 -12.23 7.82 10.18
N LEU A 23 -12.96 7.97 9.07
CA LEU A 23 -13.12 6.90 8.08
C LEU A 23 -11.80 6.56 7.39
N CYS A 24 -11.00 7.56 7.02
CA CYS A 24 -9.70 7.33 6.39
C CYS A 24 -8.74 6.61 7.33
N MET A 25 -8.71 6.99 8.62
CA MET A 25 -7.92 6.31 9.65
C MET A 25 -8.35 4.85 9.83
N ALA A 26 -9.65 4.57 9.89
CA ALA A 26 -10.17 3.21 10.01
C ALA A 26 -9.76 2.33 8.82
N ILE A 27 -9.86 2.86 7.60
CA ILE A 27 -9.46 2.16 6.36
C ILE A 27 -7.94 1.93 6.32
N THR A 28 -7.17 2.96 6.70
CA THR A 28 -5.70 2.90 6.70
C THR A 28 -5.18 1.88 7.70
N ASN A 29 -5.79 1.78 8.89
CA ASN A 29 -5.42 0.79 9.89
C ASN A 29 -5.56 -0.64 9.35
N CYS A 30 -6.68 -0.97 8.71
CA CYS A 30 -6.87 -2.30 8.12
C CYS A 30 -5.84 -2.59 7.01
N SER A 31 -5.53 -1.59 6.18
CA SER A 31 -4.50 -1.72 5.14
C SER A 31 -3.10 -1.93 5.75
N ALA A 32 -2.75 -1.16 6.78
CA ALA A 32 -1.47 -1.29 7.48
C ALA A 32 -1.34 -2.65 8.16
N GLU A 33 -2.38 -3.12 8.85
CA GLU A 33 -2.43 -4.46 9.45
C GLU A 33 -2.20 -5.57 8.40
N ARG A 34 -2.85 -5.44 7.24
CA ARG A 34 -2.64 -6.37 6.11
C ARG A 34 -1.19 -6.34 5.63
N SER A 35 -0.61 -5.16 5.41
CA SER A 35 0.78 -5.00 4.97
C SER A 35 1.78 -5.55 5.99
N PHE A 36 1.59 -5.26 7.29
CA PHE A 36 2.44 -5.82 8.35
C PHE A 36 2.30 -7.32 8.51
N SER A 37 1.10 -7.87 8.31
CA SER A 37 0.86 -9.31 8.30
C SER A 37 1.61 -9.99 7.14
N ALA A 38 1.57 -9.41 5.95
CA ALA A 38 2.34 -9.89 4.80
C ALA A 38 3.85 -9.83 5.07
N LEU A 39 4.35 -8.70 5.57
CA LEU A 39 5.76 -8.54 5.97
C LEU A 39 6.20 -9.58 7.00
N LYS A 40 5.37 -9.85 8.01
CA LYS A 40 5.63 -10.86 9.02
C LYS A 40 5.79 -12.25 8.39
N ARG A 41 4.92 -12.63 7.44
CA ARG A 41 5.02 -13.91 6.71
C ARG A 41 6.32 -14.01 5.92
N ILE A 42 6.70 -12.94 5.21
CA ILE A 42 7.96 -12.86 4.46
C ILE A 42 9.17 -13.02 5.39
N LYS A 43 9.21 -12.26 6.48
CA LYS A 43 10.29 -12.29 7.46
C LYS A 43 10.42 -13.64 8.16
N THR A 44 9.30 -14.32 8.41
CA THR A 44 9.30 -15.69 8.97
C THR A 44 9.81 -16.70 7.95
N TYR A 45 9.37 -16.64 6.69
CA TYR A 45 9.78 -17.58 5.64
C TYR A 45 11.26 -17.44 5.29
N LEU A 46 11.79 -16.21 5.29
CA LEU A 46 13.15 -15.91 4.81
C LEU A 46 14.12 -15.55 5.94
N ARG A 47 13.81 -15.94 7.18
CA ARG A 47 14.48 -15.49 8.41
C ARG A 47 16.00 -15.68 8.43
N SER A 48 16.53 -16.62 7.65
CA SER A 48 17.97 -16.91 7.54
C SER A 48 18.68 -16.28 6.33
N LEU A 49 17.96 -15.61 5.42
CA LEU A 49 18.50 -15.22 4.10
C LEU A 49 18.47 -13.72 3.76
N LEU A 50 17.74 -12.88 4.51
CA LEU A 50 17.53 -11.49 4.13
C LEU A 50 18.10 -10.47 5.11
N GLU A 51 18.98 -9.60 4.58
CA GLU A 51 19.32 -8.32 5.18
C GLU A 51 18.12 -7.34 5.13
N GLU A 52 18.12 -6.36 6.04
CA GLU A 52 17.05 -5.36 6.20
C GLU A 52 16.71 -4.65 4.88
N GLU A 53 17.71 -4.30 4.07
CA GLU A 53 17.51 -3.62 2.79
C GLU A 53 16.74 -4.48 1.78
N ARG A 54 17.14 -5.75 1.63
CA ARG A 54 16.43 -6.71 0.76
C ARG A 54 15.00 -6.95 1.26
N LEU A 55 14.80 -6.93 2.58
CA LEU A 55 13.49 -7.17 3.19
C LEU A 55 12.56 -6.00 2.90
N ASN A 56 13.05 -4.78 3.00
CA ASN A 56 12.29 -3.57 2.67
C ASN A 56 11.89 -3.55 1.19
N SER A 57 12.82 -3.86 0.28
CA SER A 57 12.53 -3.96 -1.15
C SER A 57 11.44 -4.99 -1.44
N LEU A 58 11.52 -6.17 -0.81
CA LEU A 58 10.50 -7.21 -0.98
C LEU A 58 9.14 -6.84 -0.37
N ALA A 59 9.14 -6.11 0.75
CA ALA A 59 7.93 -5.59 1.37
C ALA A 59 7.18 -4.66 0.41
N ILE A 60 7.90 -3.74 -0.24
CA ILE A 60 7.32 -2.82 -1.22
C ILE A 60 6.71 -3.59 -2.39
N LEU A 61 7.42 -4.59 -2.93
CA LEU A 61 6.92 -5.42 -4.03
C LEU A 61 5.62 -6.16 -3.67
N VAL A 62 5.49 -6.61 -2.42
CA VAL A 62 4.29 -7.34 -1.96
C VAL A 62 3.14 -6.40 -1.64
N ILE A 63 3.41 -5.22 -1.09
CA ILE A 63 2.37 -4.19 -0.84
C ILE A 63 1.82 -3.69 -2.18
N GLU A 64 2.69 -3.46 -3.16
CA GLU A 64 2.36 -2.96 -4.50
C GLU A 64 2.21 -4.09 -5.53
N ALA A 65 1.79 -5.29 -5.09
CA ALA A 65 1.66 -6.45 -5.98
C ALA A 65 0.69 -6.19 -7.15
N ASP A 66 -0.37 -5.43 -6.92
CA ASP A 66 -1.34 -5.04 -7.95
C ASP A 66 -0.73 -4.16 -9.05
N LEU A 67 0.25 -3.33 -8.69
CA LEU A 67 1.02 -2.54 -9.64
C LEU A 67 1.99 -3.43 -10.41
N MET A 68 2.69 -4.33 -9.72
CA MET A 68 3.62 -5.28 -10.33
C MET A 68 2.97 -6.16 -11.40
N MET A 69 1.72 -6.59 -11.18
CA MET A 69 0.96 -7.36 -12.19
C MET A 69 0.64 -6.56 -13.46
N ARG A 70 0.69 -5.22 -13.41
CA ARG A 70 0.42 -4.34 -14.57
C ARG A 70 1.69 -3.95 -15.32
N ILE A 71 2.86 -4.14 -14.71
CA ILE A 71 4.14 -3.79 -15.33
C ILE A 71 4.58 -4.94 -16.25
N LYS A 72 5.09 -4.62 -17.43
CA LYS A 72 5.68 -5.60 -18.35
C LYS A 72 7.11 -5.90 -17.91
N TYR A 73 7.38 -7.15 -17.56
CA TYR A 73 8.72 -7.58 -17.14
C TYR A 73 9.75 -7.51 -18.27
N ASP A 74 9.32 -7.68 -19.53
CA ASP A 74 10.22 -7.62 -20.69
C ASP A 74 10.92 -6.26 -20.78
N ASP A 75 10.16 -5.17 -20.60
CA ASP A 75 10.69 -3.80 -20.61
C ASP A 75 11.72 -3.58 -19.48
N ILE A 76 11.48 -4.17 -18.30
CA ILE A 76 12.42 -4.08 -17.16
C ILE A 76 13.71 -4.86 -17.45
N ILE A 77 13.58 -6.05 -18.04
CA ILE A 77 14.72 -6.91 -18.36
C ILE A 77 15.61 -6.23 -19.40
N GLU A 78 15.01 -5.61 -20.42
CA GLU A 78 15.73 -4.86 -21.44
C GLU A 78 16.43 -3.63 -20.87
N ASP A 79 15.75 -2.83 -20.04
CA ASP A 79 16.37 -1.67 -19.37
C ASP A 79 17.53 -2.09 -18.45
N PHE A 80 17.38 -3.20 -17.72
CA PHE A 80 18.45 -3.73 -16.89
C PHE A 80 19.64 -4.23 -17.72
N ALA A 81 19.39 -4.90 -18.84
CA ALA A 81 20.44 -5.36 -19.75
C ALA A 81 21.21 -4.17 -20.36
N ASN A 82 20.50 -3.12 -20.77
CA ASN A 82 21.09 -1.91 -21.33
C ASN A 82 21.93 -1.13 -20.31
N LYS A 83 21.57 -1.13 -19.02
CA LYS A 83 22.35 -0.48 -17.94
C LYS A 83 23.61 -1.25 -17.53
N LYS A 84 23.70 -2.53 -17.87
CA LYS A 84 24.85 -3.39 -17.53
C LYS A 84 25.94 -3.35 -18.60
N SER A 85 25.62 -2.86 -19.81
CA SER A 85 26.57 -2.65 -20.90
C SER A 85 27.24 -1.28 -20.84
#